data_AF-A0A0J2I0Z6-F1
#
_entry.id   AF-A0A0J2I0Z6-F1
#
_cell.length_a   1.000
_cell.length_b   1.000
_cell.length_c   1.000
_cell.angle_alpha   90.00
_cell.angle_beta   90.00
_cell.angle_gamma   90.00
#
_symmetry.space_group_name_H-M   'P 1'
#
loop_
_entity.id
_entity.type
_entity.pdbx_description
1 polymer ?
#
loop_
_entity_poly.entity_id
_entity_poly.type
_entity_poly.pdbx_seq_one_letter_code
_entity_poly.pdbx_strand_id
1 'polypeptide(L)' 'MKKSLMVVCAGAMLALLAGCSSNYVMTTKSGQTIVTQGKPKLDKDTGMTSYTDESGNKRQINSSDVAQLVEDN' A
#
# COMPACT_ATOMS: atom_id res chain seq x y z
N MET A 1 -15.92 37.75 -20.53
CA MET A 1 -15.15 37.34 -19.34
C MET A 1 -15.90 36.20 -18.63
N LYS A 2 -15.92 34.98 -19.19
CA LYS A 2 -16.69 33.83 -18.64
C LYS A 2 -15.96 32.49 -18.76
N LYS A 3 -15.01 32.39 -19.70
CA LYS A 3 -14.30 31.15 -20.05
C LYS A 3 -13.07 30.87 -19.15
N SER A 4 -12.48 31.89 -18.53
CA SER A 4 -11.30 31.73 -17.67
C SER A 4 -11.60 31.15 -16.29
N LEU A 5 -12.84 31.25 -15.80
CA LEU A 5 -13.22 30.72 -14.48
C LEU A 5 -13.35 29.18 -14.49
N MET A 6 -13.66 28.60 -15.66
CA MET A 6 -13.90 27.17 -15.80
C MET A 6 -12.60 26.34 -15.82
N VAL A 7 -11.47 26.95 -16.20
CA VAL A 7 -10.15 26.29 -16.24
C VAL A 7 -9.52 26.18 -14.84
N VAL A 8 -9.83 27.11 -13.94
CA VAL A 8 -9.26 27.14 -12.58
C VAL A 8 -9.88 26.06 -11.68
N CYS A 9 -11.14 25.69 -11.91
CA CYS A 9 -11.82 24.65 -11.10
C CYS A 9 -11.34 23.22 -11.41
N ALA A 10 -10.80 22.97 -12.61
CA ALA A 10 -10.34 21.63 -12.99
C ALA A 10 -8.95 21.28 -12.43
N GLY A 11 -8.10 22.28 -12.13
CA GLY A 11 -6.75 22.05 -11.62
C GLY A 11 -6.69 21.71 -10.12
N ALA A 12 -7.67 22.16 -9.33
CA ALA A 12 -7.64 22.02 -7.87
C ALA A 12 -7.95 20.60 -7.35
N MET A 13 -8.54 19.73 -8.18
CA MET A 13 -8.91 18.36 -7.76
C MET A 13 -7.75 17.36 -7.82
N LEU A 14 -6.64 17.68 -8.49
CA LEU A 14 -5.53 16.74 -8.68
C LEU A 14 -4.56 16.64 -7.50
N ALA A 15 -4.62 17.57 -6.52
CA ALA A 15 -3.67 17.63 -5.42
C ALA A 15 -4.06 16.80 -4.17
N LEU A 16 -5.23 16.16 -4.16
CA LEU A 16 -5.77 15.48 -2.97
C LEU A 16 -5.50 13.96 -2.92
N LEU A 17 -4.80 13.37 -3.89
CA LEU A 17 -4.47 11.94 -3.89
C LEU A 17 -3.11 11.62 -3.25
N ALA A 18 -2.59 12.47 -2.36
CA ALA A 18 -1.50 12.08 -1.48
C ALA A 18 -2.03 11.03 -0.48
N GLY A 19 -2.11 9.77 -0.92
CA GLY A 19 -2.44 8.65 -0.06
C GLY A 19 -1.31 8.46 0.93
N CYS A 20 -1.51 8.87 2.18
CA CYS A 20 -0.63 8.52 3.30
C CYS A 20 -0.71 7.01 3.51
N SER A 21 0.13 6.26 2.81
CA SER A 21 0.30 4.83 3.02
C SER A 21 1.29 4.65 4.19
N SER A 22 0.81 4.22 5.36
CA SER A 22 1.70 3.78 6.45
C SER A 22 2.52 2.58 5.99
N ASN A 23 3.78 2.51 6.39
CA ASN A 23 4.56 1.30 6.19
C ASN A 23 4.18 0.26 7.24
N TYR A 24 4.38 -1.01 6.92
CA TYR A 24 4.16 -2.11 7.83
C TYR A 24 5.40 -2.99 7.87
N VAL A 25 5.70 -3.51 9.04
CA VAL A 25 6.73 -4.51 9.24
C VAL A 25 6.05 -5.86 9.39
N MET A 26 6.29 -6.73 8.42
CA MET A 26 5.83 -8.11 8.41
C MET A 26 6.94 -9.04 8.88
N THR A 27 6.67 -9.81 9.92
CA THR A 27 7.56 -10.88 10.37
C THR A 27 7.01 -12.23 9.92
N THR A 28 7.84 -13.02 9.24
CA THR A 28 7.50 -14.38 8.85
C THR A 28 7.80 -15.37 9.96
N LYS A 29 7.18 -16.55 9.90
CA LYS A 29 7.46 -17.66 10.83
C LYS A 29 8.90 -18.18 10.77
N SER A 30 9.61 -17.93 9.67
CA SER A 30 11.05 -18.24 9.55
C SER A 30 11.94 -17.19 10.20
N GLY A 31 11.37 -16.13 10.79
CA GLY A 31 12.10 -15.04 11.44
C GLY A 31 12.55 -13.93 10.48
N GLN A 32 12.15 -13.99 9.21
CA GLN A 32 12.46 -12.92 8.26
C GLN A 32 11.56 -11.72 8.52
N THR A 33 12.13 -10.53 8.41
CA THR A 33 11.39 -9.28 8.54
C THR A 33 11.36 -8.58 7.19
N ILE A 34 10.17 -8.18 6.77
CA ILE A 34 9.89 -7.60 5.46
C ILE A 34 9.14 -6.29 5.70
N VAL A 35 9.70 -5.19 5.21
CA VAL A 35 9.01 -3.89 5.22
C VAL A 35 8.11 -3.81 3.99
N THR A 36 6.88 -3.39 4.21
CA THR A 36 5.86 -3.29 3.16
C THR A 36 5.27 -1.90 3.09
N GLN A 37 5.09 -1.40 1.88
CA GLN A 37 4.36 -0.16 1.63
C GLN A 37 2.86 -0.43 1.74
N GLY A 38 2.25 0.10 2.78
CA GLY A 38 0.85 -0.14 3.09
C GLY A 38 0.63 -1.50 3.75
N LYS A 39 -0.61 -1.73 4.18
CA LYS A 39 -1.01 -2.95 4.87
C LYS A 39 -1.08 -4.14 3.90
N PRO A 40 -0.37 -5.25 4.17
CA PRO A 40 -0.54 -6.51 3.45
C PRO A 40 -1.98 -7.02 3.51
N LYS A 41 -2.47 -7.64 2.43
CA LYS A 41 -3.87 -8.10 2.31
C LYS A 41 -3.93 -9.51 1.76
N LEU A 42 -4.91 -10.29 2.21
CA LEU A 42 -5.22 -11.58 1.61
C LEU A 42 -5.76 -11.37 0.20
N ASP A 43 -5.08 -11.96 -0.78
CA ASP A 43 -5.55 -12.12 -2.14
C ASP A 43 -6.57 -13.27 -2.15
N LYS A 44 -7.81 -12.97 -2.56
CA LYS A 44 -8.91 -13.94 -2.55
C LYS A 44 -8.83 -14.95 -3.69
N ASP A 45 -8.11 -14.60 -4.76
CA ASP A 45 -8.00 -15.44 -5.95
C ASP A 45 -6.91 -16.50 -5.74
N THR A 46 -5.82 -16.13 -5.05
CA THR A 46 -4.69 -17.04 -4.80
C THR A 46 -4.67 -17.62 -3.39
N GLY A 47 -5.36 -17.01 -2.42
CA GLY A 47 -5.27 -17.35 -0.99
C GLY A 47 -3.97 -16.92 -0.31
N MET A 48 -3.08 -16.23 -1.04
CA MET A 48 -1.80 -15.73 -0.54
C MET A 48 -1.95 -14.31 0.03
N THR A 49 -1.05 -13.93 0.93
CA THR A 49 -0.97 -12.55 1.39
C THR A 49 -0.15 -11.74 0.39
N SER A 50 -0.81 -10.78 -0.25
CA SER A 50 -0.23 -9.83 -1.19
C SER A 50 0.24 -8.57 -0.45
N TYR A 51 1.43 -8.10 -0.81
CA TYR A 51 2.03 -6.89 -0.25
C TYR A 51 2.87 -6.17 -1.30
N THR A 52 3.14 -4.89 -1.06
CA THR A 52 4.06 -4.09 -1.87
C THR A 52 5.37 -3.96 -1.10
N ASP A 53 6.50 -4.35 -1.69
CA ASP A 53 7.81 -4.20 -1.06
C ASP A 53 8.29 -2.73 -1.07
N GLU A 54 9.39 -2.42 -0.38
CA GLU A 54 9.98 -1.07 -0.32
C GLU A 54 10.37 -0.52 -1.70
N SER A 55 10.61 -1.40 -2.68
CA SER A 55 10.92 -1.01 -4.06
C SER A 55 9.68 -0.76 -4.91
N GLY A 56 8.47 -0.92 -4.35
CA GLY A 56 7.20 -0.71 -5.03
C GLY A 56 6.70 -1.92 -5.82
N ASN A 57 7.35 -3.08 -5.70
CA ASN A 57 6.92 -4.28 -6.42
C ASN A 57 5.84 -5.02 -5.63
N LYS A 58 4.84 -5.53 -6.35
CA LYS A 58 3.84 -6.44 -5.77
C LYS A 58 4.45 -7.83 -5.58
N ARG A 59 4.37 -8.32 -4.36
CA ARG A 59 4.84 -9.64 -3.93
C ARG A 59 3.71 -10.40 -3.27
N GLN A 60 3.85 -11.72 -3.22
CA GLN A 60 2.93 -12.59 -2.49
C GLN A 60 3.74 -13.54 -1.61
N ILE A 61 3.18 -13.87 -0.45
CA ILE A 61 3.70 -14.87 0.50
C ILE A 61 2.53 -15.74 0.97
N ASN A 62 2.79 -17.00 1.32
CA ASN A 62 1.73 -17.81 1.92
C ASN A 62 1.24 -17.12 3.20
N SER A 63 -0.08 -16.96 3.31
CA SER A 63 -0.71 -16.36 4.48
C SER A 63 -0.41 -17.14 5.77
N SER A 64 -0.14 -18.44 5.65
CA SER A 64 0.31 -19.29 6.74
C SER A 64 1.70 -18.94 7.26
N ASP A 65 2.54 -18.30 6.46
CA ASP A 65 3.95 -18.03 6.79
C ASP A 65 4.11 -16.67 7.46
N VAL A 66 3.06 -15.85 7.49
CA VAL A 66 3.02 -14.59 8.21
C VAL A 66 2.82 -14.88 9.70
N ALA A 67 3.74 -14.41 10.54
CA ALA A 67 3.65 -14.54 11.99
C ALA A 67 3.06 -13.28 12.63
N GLN A 68 3.54 -12.10 12.22
CA GLN A 68 3.11 -10.82 12.78
C GLN A 68 3.11 -9.73 11.71
N LEU A 69 2.24 -8.74 11.93
CA LEU A 69 2.14 -7.50 11.16
C LEU A 69 2.06 -6.34 12.14
N VAL A 70 3.03 -5.44 12.07
CA VAL A 70 3.11 -4.25 12.92
C VAL A 70 3.10 -3.03 12.01
N GLU A 71 2.31 -2.01 12.34
CA GLU A 71 2.35 -0.72 11.64
C GLU A 71 3.60 0.04 12.08
N ASP A 72 4.37 0.53 11.12
CA ASP A 72 5.51 1.40 11.34
C ASP A 72 4.99 2.84 11.43
N ASN A 73 5.00 3.42 12.63
CA ASN A 73 4.30 4.65 13.00
C ASN A 73 5.28 5.70 13.51
#